data_AF-X1E0R9-F1
#
_entry.id   AF-X1E0R9-F1
#
_cell.length_a   1.000
_cell.length_b   1.000
_cell.length_c   1.000
_cell.angle_alpha   90.00
_cell.angle_beta   90.00
_cell.angle_gamma   90.00
#
_symmetry.space_group_name_H-M   'P 1'
#
loop_
_entity.id
_entity.type
_entity.pdbx_description
1 polymer ?
#
loop_
_entity_poly.entity_id
_entity_poly.type
_entity_poly.pdbx_seq_one_letter_code
_entity_poly.pdbx_strand_id
1 'polypeptide(L)'
;MTRKRSTAQKSNRGSRRKISLPRIPLTPDQQLDIVGYVLLSVAGLTLLSFLSANQGEIPSWWLGTLRRGFGWGAYLVPLFVGAAGLWLVLREFGDRLPELTPYQVTGVLLGYLGMLATLHVPATLGLFGGDSQLAADEGIGGGHLGAFLSGQLDDGLGSIGMIVVLVTWWLIAVALTFRVTLREAADGWQLLLGKMRSRRAAIASSPPEHRRTVKVPRPKGKPSPDSDLDRLVIRT
;
A
#
# COMPACT_ATOMS: atom_id res chain seq x y z
N MET A 1 -76.43 23.95 46.18
CA MET A 1 -75.07 23.39 46.36
C MET A 1 -74.80 22.43 45.21
N THR A 2 -74.01 22.86 44.22
CA THR A 2 -73.78 22.16 42.94
C THR A 2 -72.35 21.58 42.92
N ARG A 3 -72.23 20.25 42.85
CA ARG A 3 -70.93 19.53 42.82
C ARG A 3 -70.35 19.53 41.39
N LYS A 4 -69.18 20.14 41.24
CA LYS A 4 -68.40 20.26 39.99
C LYS A 4 -67.66 18.94 39.70
N ARG A 5 -67.92 18.33 38.54
CA ARG A 5 -67.26 17.12 38.04
C ARG A 5 -65.84 17.49 37.55
N SER A 6 -64.82 16.88 38.13
CA SER A 6 -63.43 16.99 37.69
C SER A 6 -63.18 15.98 36.57
N THR A 7 -62.85 16.46 35.37
CA THR A 7 -62.44 15.64 34.23
C THR A 7 -60.92 15.43 34.29
N ALA A 8 -60.48 14.20 34.52
CA ALA A 8 -59.09 13.81 34.50
C ALA A 8 -58.54 13.89 33.06
N GLN A 9 -57.62 14.83 32.84
CA GLN A 9 -56.92 15.04 31.58
C GLN A 9 -55.88 13.94 31.38
N LYS A 10 -56.15 13.03 30.44
CA LYS A 10 -55.25 11.93 30.03
C LYS A 10 -54.00 12.53 29.39
N SER A 11 -52.89 12.56 30.13
CA SER A 11 -51.59 13.00 29.60
C SER A 11 -51.12 12.02 28.53
N ASN A 12 -51.18 12.43 27.28
CA ASN A 12 -50.66 11.68 26.15
C ASN A 12 -49.13 11.74 26.19
N ARG A 13 -48.49 10.78 26.87
CA ARG A 13 -47.03 10.62 26.86
C ARG A 13 -46.62 10.27 25.44
N GLY A 14 -46.13 11.27 24.70
CA GLY A 14 -45.55 11.09 23.38
C GLY A 14 -44.53 9.96 23.42
N SER A 15 -44.86 8.86 22.74
CA SER A 15 -43.93 7.78 22.49
C SER A 15 -42.75 8.36 21.72
N ARG A 16 -41.62 8.54 22.42
CA ARG A 16 -40.36 8.96 21.83
C ARG A 16 -39.93 7.82 20.90
N ARG A 17 -40.35 7.90 19.64
CA ARG A 17 -40.04 6.95 18.58
C ARG A 17 -38.51 6.83 18.56
N LYS A 18 -37.97 5.75 19.11
CA LYS A 18 -36.54 5.45 19.02
C LYS A 18 -36.26 5.36 17.53
N ILE A 19 -35.47 6.29 17.02
CA ILE A 19 -34.95 6.25 15.65
C ILE A 19 -34.01 5.05 15.64
N SER A 20 -34.53 3.88 15.28
CA SER A 20 -33.73 2.70 14.98
C SER A 20 -33.04 2.99 13.65
N LEU A 21 -31.82 3.54 13.72
CA LEU A 21 -30.97 3.68 12.55
C LEU A 21 -30.83 2.29 11.90
N PRO A 22 -30.96 2.18 10.57
CA PRO A 22 -30.73 0.92 9.87
C PRO A 22 -29.32 0.42 10.18
N ARG A 23 -29.21 -0.72 10.85
CA ARG A 23 -27.94 -1.40 11.02
C ARG A 23 -27.67 -2.13 9.71
N ILE A 24 -26.78 -1.58 8.89
CA ILE A 24 -26.24 -2.30 7.74
C ILE A 24 -25.16 -3.23 8.33
N PRO A 25 -25.37 -4.55 8.40
CA PRO A 25 -24.35 -5.46 8.88
C PRO A 25 -23.20 -5.48 7.87
N LEU A 26 -22.04 -4.98 8.26
CA LEU A 26 -20.82 -5.08 7.45
C LEU A 26 -20.27 -6.49 7.57
N THR A 27 -19.92 -7.09 6.43
CA THR A 27 -19.18 -8.36 6.45
C THR A 27 -17.78 -8.13 7.04
N PRO A 28 -17.15 -9.14 7.65
CA PRO A 28 -15.78 -9.03 8.15
C PRO A 28 -14.78 -8.54 7.10
N ASP A 29 -14.99 -8.92 5.83
CA ASP A 29 -14.14 -8.48 4.71
C ASP A 29 -14.27 -6.98 4.48
N GLN A 30 -15.51 -6.46 4.39
CA GLN A 30 -15.77 -5.04 4.24
C GLN A 30 -15.19 -4.19 5.38
N GLN A 31 -15.18 -4.72 6.61
CA GLN A 31 -14.57 -4.01 7.75
C GLN A 31 -13.07 -3.84 7.57
N LEU A 32 -12.39 -4.89 7.09
CA LEU A 32 -10.96 -4.89 6.88
C LEU A 32 -10.56 -4.02 5.66
N ASP A 33 -11.43 -3.89 4.65
CA ASP A 33 -11.19 -2.97 3.53
C ASP A 33 -11.33 -1.50 3.96
N ILE A 34 -12.32 -1.20 4.81
CA ILE A 34 -12.45 0.12 5.45
C ILE A 34 -11.18 0.45 6.24
N VAL A 35 -10.65 -0.50 7.03
CA VAL A 35 -9.38 -0.31 7.74
C VAL A 35 -8.24 -0.05 6.76
N GLY A 36 -8.18 -0.78 5.64
CA GLY A 36 -7.19 -0.56 4.58
C GLY A 36 -7.21 0.86 4.02
N TYR A 37 -8.40 1.37 3.66
CA TYR A 37 -8.56 2.75 3.16
C TYR A 37 -8.22 3.81 4.21
N VAL A 38 -8.57 3.57 5.48
CA VAL A 38 -8.20 4.46 6.59
C VAL A 38 -6.68 4.50 6.75
N LEU A 39 -5.99 3.36 6.75
CA LEU A 39 -4.53 3.29 6.86
C LEU A 39 -3.85 4.01 5.69
N LEU A 40 -4.30 3.79 4.46
CA LEU A 40 -3.79 4.50 3.28
C LEU A 40 -3.98 6.02 3.39
N SER A 41 -5.14 6.46 3.88
CA SER A 41 -5.44 7.87 4.09
C SER A 41 -4.52 8.48 5.15
N VAL A 42 -4.35 7.80 6.29
CA VAL A 42 -3.45 8.25 7.37
C VAL A 42 -2.00 8.30 6.89
N ALA A 43 -1.54 7.29 6.15
CA ALA A 43 -0.20 7.26 5.56
C ALA A 43 0.02 8.41 4.58
N GLY A 44 -0.91 8.61 3.64
CA GLY A 44 -0.85 9.68 2.64
C GLY A 44 -0.87 11.07 3.28
N LEU A 45 -1.75 11.30 4.26
CA LEU A 45 -1.80 12.55 5.02
C LEU A 45 -0.52 12.78 5.83
N THR A 46 0.05 11.74 6.43
CA THR A 46 1.30 11.84 7.20
C THR A 46 2.47 12.20 6.28
N LEU A 47 2.61 11.54 5.11
CA LEU A 47 3.63 11.86 4.12
C LEU A 47 3.50 13.29 3.59
N LEU A 48 2.27 13.71 3.27
CA LEU A 48 2.01 15.07 2.80
C LEU A 48 2.32 16.10 3.89
N SER A 49 2.06 15.77 5.15
CA SER A 49 2.39 16.63 6.29
C SER A 49 3.90 16.77 6.50
N PHE A 50 4.68 15.69 6.31
CA PHE A 50 6.16 15.76 6.34
C PHE A 50 6.72 16.62 5.20
N LEU A 51 6.09 16.63 4.03
CA LEU A 51 6.51 17.43 2.87
C LEU A 51 6.01 18.88 2.93
N SER A 52 4.98 19.16 3.72
CA SER A 52 4.39 20.50 3.79
C SER A 52 5.26 21.45 4.61
N ALA A 53 5.63 22.58 4.00
CA ALA A 53 6.32 23.67 4.69
C ALA A 53 5.40 24.46 5.63
N ASN A 54 4.09 24.47 5.39
CA ASN A 54 3.11 25.16 6.23
C ASN A 54 2.16 24.13 6.84
N GLN A 55 2.33 23.87 8.13
CA GLN A 55 1.60 22.85 8.87
C GLN A 55 0.63 23.52 9.83
N GLY A 56 -0.62 23.05 9.88
CA GLY A 56 -1.53 23.41 10.96
C GLY A 56 -1.08 22.77 12.29
N GLU A 57 -1.69 23.21 13.40
CA GLU A 57 -1.37 22.70 14.74
C GLU A 57 -1.50 21.18 14.86
N ILE A 58 -2.56 20.60 14.28
CA ILE A 58 -2.84 19.16 14.37
C ILE A 58 -1.76 18.32 13.65
N PRO A 59 -1.44 18.54 12.36
CA PRO A 59 -0.32 17.86 11.72
C PRO A 59 1.01 18.03 12.46
N SER A 60 1.30 19.23 12.96
CA SER A 60 2.54 19.50 13.68
C SER A 60 2.64 18.68 14.97
N TRP A 61 1.58 18.65 15.78
CA TRP A 61 1.52 17.81 16.99
C TRP A 61 1.65 16.32 16.68
N TRP A 62 0.98 15.85 15.61
CA TRP A 62 1.05 14.46 15.16
C TRP A 62 2.47 14.07 14.74
N LEU A 63 3.10 14.89 13.89
CA LEU A 63 4.47 14.71 13.44
C LEU A 63 5.46 14.77 14.61
N GLY A 64 5.27 15.71 15.54
CA GLY A 64 6.08 15.81 16.76
C GLY A 64 5.94 14.58 17.65
N THR A 65 4.77 13.95 17.70
CA THR A 65 4.57 12.69 18.42
C THR A 65 5.29 11.52 17.74
N LEU A 66 5.20 11.42 16.41
CA LEU A 66 5.95 10.40 15.65
C LEU A 66 7.46 10.59 15.79
N ARG A 67 7.95 11.83 15.69
CA ARG A 67 9.37 12.18 15.84
C ARG A 67 9.89 11.88 17.24
N ARG A 68 9.15 12.18 18.30
CA ARG A 68 9.54 11.81 19.67
C ARG A 68 9.57 10.30 19.87
N GLY A 69 8.59 9.57 19.32
CA GLY A 69 8.55 8.11 19.43
C GLY A 69 9.67 7.40 18.68
N PHE A 70 9.87 7.77 17.42
CA PHE A 70 10.68 7.01 16.44
C PHE A 70 11.87 7.77 15.86
N GLY A 71 12.07 9.04 16.20
CA GLY A 71 13.14 9.88 15.69
C GLY A 71 13.18 9.97 14.16
N TRP A 72 14.32 9.68 13.56
CA TRP A 72 14.49 9.55 12.11
C TRP A 72 13.74 8.34 11.52
N GLY A 73 13.40 7.33 12.32
CA GLY A 73 12.54 6.24 11.90
C GLY A 73 11.09 6.65 11.66
N ALA A 74 10.68 7.86 12.07
CA ALA A 74 9.33 8.38 11.86
C ALA A 74 8.94 8.50 10.38
N TYR A 75 9.93 8.73 9.48
CA TYR A 75 9.70 8.83 8.03
C TYR A 75 9.32 7.47 7.40
N LEU A 76 9.70 6.36 8.02
CA LEU A 76 9.35 5.00 7.55
C LEU A 76 7.97 4.55 8.04
N VAL A 77 7.50 5.08 9.18
CA VAL A 77 6.19 4.72 9.75
C VAL A 77 5.05 4.84 8.73
N PRO A 78 4.84 5.97 8.02
CA PRO A 78 3.76 6.04 7.05
C PRO A 78 3.96 5.10 5.86
N LEU A 79 5.19 4.68 5.54
CA LEU A 79 5.44 3.67 4.50
C LEU A 79 4.96 2.29 4.95
N PHE A 80 5.24 1.88 6.20
CA PHE A 80 4.73 0.62 6.74
C PHE A 80 3.21 0.61 6.90
N VAL A 81 2.65 1.71 7.43
CA VAL A 81 1.20 1.88 7.55
C VAL A 81 0.54 1.86 6.17
N GLY A 82 1.12 2.55 5.19
CA GLY A 82 0.64 2.56 3.82
C GLY A 82 0.75 1.19 3.14
N ALA A 83 1.86 0.46 3.33
CA ALA A 83 2.04 -0.89 2.82
C ALA A 83 1.02 -1.87 3.41
N ALA A 84 0.78 -1.81 4.72
CA ALA A 84 -0.23 -2.62 5.39
C ALA A 84 -1.66 -2.27 4.91
N GLY A 85 -1.97 -0.98 4.75
CA GLY A 85 -3.23 -0.51 4.20
C GLY A 85 -3.44 -0.96 2.75
N LEU A 86 -2.41 -0.86 1.92
CA LEU A 86 -2.43 -1.31 0.53
C LEU A 86 -2.63 -2.83 0.44
N TRP A 87 -1.93 -3.60 1.28
CA TRP A 87 -2.11 -5.05 1.36
C TRP A 87 -3.54 -5.43 1.77
N LEU A 88 -4.13 -4.71 2.74
CA LEU A 88 -5.53 -4.92 3.15
C LEU A 88 -6.54 -4.61 2.05
N VAL A 89 -6.33 -3.57 1.25
CA VAL A 89 -7.24 -3.24 0.13
C VAL A 89 -7.05 -4.20 -1.03
N LEU A 90 -5.81 -4.59 -1.35
CA LEU A 90 -5.53 -5.45 -2.50
C LEU A 90 -5.89 -6.92 -2.28
N ARG A 91 -6.05 -7.38 -1.03
CA ARG A 91 -6.38 -8.79 -0.73
C ARG A 91 -7.72 -9.24 -1.29
N GLU A 92 -8.66 -8.32 -1.50
CA GLU A 92 -9.97 -8.63 -2.10
C GLU A 92 -9.86 -8.94 -3.61
N PHE A 93 -8.81 -8.43 -4.29
CA PHE A 93 -8.72 -8.42 -5.75
C PHE A 93 -7.84 -9.52 -6.36
N GLY A 94 -7.21 -10.42 -5.60
CA GLY A 94 -6.41 -11.46 -6.25
C GLY A 94 -5.87 -12.61 -5.40
N ASP A 95 -6.03 -13.82 -5.93
CA ASP A 95 -5.40 -15.09 -5.50
C ASP A 95 -3.86 -15.12 -5.72
N ARG A 96 -3.20 -13.97 -5.94
CA ARG A 96 -1.78 -13.89 -6.33
C ARG A 96 -1.00 -12.75 -5.64
N LEU A 97 -1.44 -12.30 -4.48
CA LEU A 97 -0.56 -11.45 -3.67
C LEU A 97 0.66 -12.27 -3.23
N PRO A 98 1.86 -11.66 -3.17
CA PRO A 98 3.00 -12.31 -2.53
C PRO A 98 2.58 -12.74 -1.12
N GLU A 99 2.72 -14.03 -0.82
CA GLU A 99 2.42 -14.55 0.51
C GLU A 99 3.49 -14.02 1.46
N LEU A 100 3.17 -12.90 2.14
CA LEU A 100 4.03 -12.37 3.19
C LEU A 100 4.13 -13.41 4.29
N THR A 101 5.24 -14.14 4.30
CA THR A 101 5.45 -15.17 5.29
C THR A 101 5.61 -14.49 6.66
N PRO A 102 5.03 -15.02 7.76
CA PRO A 102 5.19 -14.43 9.09
C PRO A 102 6.64 -14.14 9.48
N TYR A 103 7.60 -14.95 8.99
CA TYR A 103 9.03 -14.73 9.17
C TYR A 103 9.56 -13.45 8.50
N GLN A 104 9.08 -13.11 7.29
CA GLN A 104 9.48 -11.87 6.59
C GLN A 104 8.97 -10.64 7.33
N VAL A 105 7.70 -10.68 7.78
CA VAL A 105 7.11 -9.60 8.60
C VAL A 105 7.90 -9.42 9.88
N THR A 106 8.27 -10.53 10.54
CA THR A 106 9.12 -10.51 11.74
C THR A 106 10.51 -9.94 11.43
N GLY A 107 11.13 -10.32 10.30
CA GLY A 107 12.42 -9.80 9.88
C GLY A 107 12.41 -8.29 9.62
N VAL A 108 11.38 -7.79 8.94
CA VAL A 108 11.18 -6.35 8.69
C VAL A 108 10.95 -5.59 9.98
N LEU A 109 10.09 -6.10 10.87
CA LEU A 109 9.83 -5.48 12.17
C LEU A 109 11.10 -5.45 13.04
N LEU A 110 11.82 -6.56 13.10
CA LEU A 110 13.07 -6.69 13.83
C LEU A 110 14.14 -5.75 13.26
N GLY A 111 14.23 -5.63 11.93
CA GLY A 111 15.09 -4.68 11.24
C GLY A 111 14.73 -3.23 11.54
N TYR A 112 13.43 -2.90 11.60
CA TYR A 112 12.98 -1.56 11.98
C TYR A 112 13.37 -1.20 13.42
N LEU A 113 13.17 -2.10 14.38
CA LEU A 113 13.59 -1.89 15.76
C LEU A 113 15.12 -1.76 15.89
N GLY A 114 15.86 -2.62 15.17
CA GLY A 114 17.33 -2.54 15.10
C GLY A 114 17.82 -1.22 14.49
N MET A 115 17.12 -0.70 13.48
CA MET A 115 17.36 0.60 12.90
C MET A 115 17.14 1.73 13.89
N LEU A 116 16.03 1.72 14.64
CA LEU A 116 15.77 2.74 15.66
C LEU A 116 16.86 2.74 16.73
N ALA A 117 17.24 1.57 17.24
CA ALA A 117 18.33 1.45 18.21
C ALA A 117 19.64 1.99 17.63
N THR A 118 20.00 1.57 16.41
CA THR A 118 21.22 2.01 15.71
C THR A 118 21.26 3.52 15.48
N LEU A 119 20.13 4.12 15.09
CA LEU A 119 20.02 5.57 14.91
C LEU A 119 20.21 6.34 16.22
N HIS A 120 19.92 5.73 17.37
CA HIS A 120 20.09 6.36 18.68
C HIS A 120 21.46 6.11 19.33
N VAL A 121 22.22 5.10 18.90
CA VAL A 121 23.58 4.80 19.41
C VAL A 121 24.48 6.03 19.56
N PRO A 122 24.57 6.97 18.58
CA PRO A 122 25.44 8.13 18.74
C PRO A 122 25.04 9.03 19.91
N ALA A 123 23.74 9.12 20.23
CA ALA A 123 23.26 9.84 21.40
C ALA A 123 23.60 9.07 22.69
N THR A 124 23.39 7.75 22.70
CA THR A 124 23.74 6.87 23.84
C THR A 124 25.23 6.94 24.19
N LEU A 125 26.10 6.97 23.19
CA LEU A 125 27.55 7.07 23.38
C LEU A 125 28.04 8.50 23.68
N GLY A 126 27.13 9.47 23.81
CA GLY A 126 27.47 10.87 24.10
C GLY A 126 28.14 11.61 22.94
N LEU A 127 28.08 11.10 21.71
CA LEU A 127 28.74 11.72 20.54
C LEU A 127 28.12 13.07 20.13
N PHE A 128 26.89 13.34 20.59
CA PHE A 128 26.22 14.63 20.36
C PHE A 128 26.40 15.63 21.53
N GLY A 129 27.18 15.28 22.56
CA GLY A 129 27.50 16.20 23.66
C GLY A 129 26.33 16.56 24.58
N GLY A 130 25.23 15.81 24.52
CA GLY A 130 24.02 16.00 25.33
C GLY A 130 23.51 14.69 25.92
N ASP A 131 22.48 14.79 26.76
CA ASP A 131 21.80 13.63 27.35
C ASP A 131 21.07 12.82 26.27
N SER A 132 21.22 11.49 26.30
CA SER A 132 20.53 10.57 25.41
C SER A 132 19.02 10.76 25.47
N GLN A 133 18.47 11.08 26.65
CA GLN A 133 17.03 11.25 26.80
C GLN A 133 16.54 12.57 26.20
N LEU A 134 17.31 13.65 26.33
CA LEU A 134 17.02 14.92 25.66
C LEU A 134 17.03 14.76 24.14
N ALA A 135 17.97 13.97 23.60
CA ALA A 135 17.99 13.66 22.17
C ALA A 135 16.70 12.95 21.72
N ALA A 136 16.13 12.06 22.55
CA ALA A 136 14.86 11.41 22.27
C ALA A 136 13.67 12.40 22.31
N ASP A 137 13.64 13.30 23.30
CA ASP A 137 12.61 14.34 23.45
C ASP A 137 12.57 15.31 22.26
N GLU A 138 13.73 15.58 21.65
CA GLU A 138 13.86 16.39 20.44
C GLU A 138 13.62 15.59 19.14
N GLY A 139 13.38 14.28 19.25
CA GLY A 139 13.21 13.38 18.11
C GLY A 139 14.48 13.19 17.27
N ILE A 140 15.64 13.33 17.89
CA ILE A 140 16.96 13.05 17.32
C ILE A 140 17.27 11.54 17.48
N GLY A 141 18.02 11.00 16.52
CA GLY A 141 18.36 9.57 16.50
C GLY A 141 17.14 8.68 16.29
N GLY A 142 16.96 7.67 17.14
CA GLY A 142 15.83 6.73 17.08
C GLY A 142 14.59 7.10 17.91
N GLY A 143 14.51 8.31 18.47
CA GLY A 143 13.46 8.71 19.41
C GLY A 143 13.47 7.88 20.70
N HIS A 144 12.38 7.93 21.47
CA HIS A 144 12.26 7.18 22.73
C HIS A 144 12.39 5.67 22.56
N LEU A 145 11.89 5.11 21.46
CA LEU A 145 11.99 3.67 21.25
C LEU A 145 13.43 3.25 20.96
N GLY A 146 14.16 4.05 20.16
CA GLY A 146 15.60 3.84 19.96
C GLY A 146 16.41 4.04 21.23
N ALA A 147 16.09 5.07 22.03
CA ALA A 147 16.72 5.36 23.31
C ALA A 147 16.55 4.21 24.31
N PHE A 148 15.31 3.70 24.44
CA PHE A 148 15.03 2.55 25.30
C PHE A 148 15.82 1.31 24.87
N LEU A 149 15.82 0.97 23.58
CA LEU A 149 16.51 -0.23 23.09
C LEU A 149 18.04 -0.12 23.23
N SER A 150 18.62 1.00 22.81
CA SER A 150 20.07 1.22 22.91
C SER A 150 20.53 1.36 24.36
N GLY A 151 19.78 2.07 25.21
CA GLY A 151 20.06 2.20 26.64
C GLY A 151 20.04 0.86 27.36
N GLN A 152 19.02 0.02 27.13
CA GLN A 152 19.00 -1.33 27.73
C GLN A 152 20.18 -2.21 27.30
N LEU A 153 20.69 -2.05 26.07
CA LEU A 153 21.86 -2.78 25.59
C LEU A 153 23.15 -2.23 26.20
N ASP A 154 23.29 -0.91 26.29
CA ASP A 154 24.46 -0.25 26.88
C ASP A 154 24.55 -0.50 28.40
N ASP A 155 23.44 -0.35 29.12
CA ASP A 155 23.34 -0.62 30.56
C ASP A 155 23.65 -2.10 30.90
N GLY A 156 23.22 -3.02 30.04
CA GLY A 156 23.39 -4.46 30.27
C GLY A 156 24.73 -5.03 29.82
N LEU A 157 25.31 -4.52 28.73
CA LEU A 157 26.45 -5.13 28.03
C LEU A 157 27.65 -4.18 27.87
N GLY A 158 27.48 -2.90 28.21
CA GLY A 158 28.40 -1.82 27.87
C GLY A 158 28.42 -1.51 26.37
N SER A 159 29.09 -0.43 26.01
CA SER A 159 29.06 0.12 24.65
C SER A 159 29.60 -0.84 23.58
N ILE A 160 30.65 -1.60 23.90
CA ILE A 160 31.20 -2.61 22.97
C ILE A 160 30.20 -3.76 22.80
N GLY A 161 29.60 -4.24 23.89
CA GLY A 161 28.63 -5.33 23.87
C GLY A 161 27.36 -4.95 23.10
N MET A 162 26.86 -3.73 23.29
CA MET A 162 25.76 -3.17 22.51
C MET A 162 26.05 -3.24 21.00
N ILE A 163 27.24 -2.80 20.56
CA ILE A 163 27.60 -2.81 19.12
C ILE A 163 27.62 -4.25 18.58
N VAL A 164 28.22 -5.19 19.30
CA VAL A 164 28.28 -6.60 18.88
C VAL A 164 26.87 -7.20 18.77
N VAL A 165 25.99 -6.91 19.73
CA VAL A 165 24.59 -7.36 19.69
C VAL A 165 23.83 -6.71 18.55
N LEU A 166 24.01 -5.40 18.30
CA LEU A 166 23.36 -4.72 17.18
C LEU A 166 23.80 -5.29 15.83
N VAL A 167 25.09 -5.58 15.64
CA VAL A 167 25.58 -6.25 14.43
C VAL A 167 24.90 -7.62 14.27
N THR A 168 24.84 -8.40 15.36
CA THR A 168 24.17 -9.72 15.35
C THR A 168 22.68 -9.60 15.05
N TRP A 169 22.00 -8.63 15.65
CA TRP A 169 20.60 -8.32 15.41
C TRP A 169 20.35 -8.00 13.94
N TRP A 170 21.18 -7.15 13.32
CA TRP A 170 21.08 -6.85 11.89
C TRP A 170 21.26 -8.08 11.01
N LEU A 171 22.22 -8.95 11.32
CA LEU A 171 22.40 -10.22 10.59
C LEU A 171 21.15 -11.10 10.67
N ILE A 172 20.52 -11.20 11.84
CA ILE A 172 19.28 -11.95 12.04
C ILE A 172 18.13 -11.31 11.24
N ALA A 173 17.96 -9.98 11.31
CA ALA A 173 16.92 -9.27 10.59
C ALA A 173 17.05 -9.44 9.07
N VAL A 174 18.27 -9.33 8.54
CA VAL A 174 18.58 -9.59 7.12
C VAL A 174 18.29 -11.05 6.77
N ALA A 175 18.76 -12.00 7.56
CA ALA A 175 18.50 -13.42 7.30
C ALA A 175 16.98 -13.72 7.25
N LEU A 176 16.20 -13.22 8.21
CA LEU A 176 14.75 -13.43 8.22
C LEU A 176 14.04 -12.76 7.03
N THR A 177 14.49 -11.57 6.62
CA THR A 177 13.91 -10.84 5.49
C THR A 177 14.18 -11.55 4.16
N PHE A 178 15.40 -12.04 3.92
CA PHE A 178 15.81 -12.59 2.63
C PHE A 178 15.69 -14.12 2.49
N ARG A 179 15.44 -14.88 3.57
CA ARG A 179 15.41 -16.35 3.56
C ARG A 179 14.44 -16.97 2.54
N VAL A 180 13.36 -16.27 2.18
CA VAL A 180 12.37 -16.75 1.20
C VAL A 180 12.62 -16.16 -0.18
N THR A 181 13.18 -14.95 -0.27
CA THR A 181 13.38 -14.22 -1.53
C THR A 181 14.28 -14.97 -2.50
N LEU A 182 15.29 -15.74 -2.05
CA LEU A 182 16.13 -16.53 -2.96
C LEU A 182 15.38 -17.70 -3.62
N ARG A 183 14.36 -18.26 -2.96
CA ARG A 183 13.56 -19.36 -3.53
C ARG A 183 12.49 -18.81 -4.47
N GLU A 184 11.77 -17.78 -4.03
CA GLU A 184 10.72 -17.14 -4.85
C GLU A 184 11.27 -16.33 -6.03
N ALA A 185 12.44 -15.69 -5.91
CA ALA A 185 13.08 -15.02 -7.03
C ALA A 185 13.54 -16.03 -8.10
N ALA A 186 14.00 -17.22 -7.69
CA ALA A 186 14.34 -18.29 -8.62
C ALA A 186 13.08 -18.81 -9.36
N ASP A 187 11.97 -18.99 -8.65
CA ASP A 187 10.70 -19.46 -9.23
C ASP A 187 10.03 -18.38 -10.10
N GLY A 188 10.06 -17.12 -9.67
CA GLY A 188 9.56 -15.97 -10.42
C GLY A 188 10.36 -15.69 -11.69
N TRP A 189 11.68 -15.92 -11.66
CA TRP A 189 12.55 -15.80 -12.84
C TRP A 189 12.19 -16.82 -13.93
N GLN A 190 11.84 -18.05 -13.53
CA GLN A 190 11.37 -19.07 -14.48
C GLN A 190 10.00 -18.74 -15.08
N LEU A 191 9.09 -18.18 -14.29
CA LEU A 191 7.76 -17.76 -14.76
C LEU A 191 7.81 -16.55 -15.72
N LEU A 192 8.75 -15.63 -15.52
CA LEU A 192 8.99 -14.51 -16.43
C LEU A 192 9.60 -14.95 -17.77
N LEU A 193 10.57 -15.87 -17.75
CA LEU A 193 11.15 -16.45 -18.97
C LEU A 193 10.15 -17.34 -19.72
N GLY A 194 9.26 -18.03 -19.01
CA GLY A 194 8.18 -18.84 -19.60
C GLY A 194 7.14 -18.01 -20.34
N LYS A 195 6.72 -16.86 -19.77
CA LYS A 195 5.69 -15.99 -20.38
C LYS A 195 6.11 -15.34 -21.70
N MET A 196 7.41 -15.08 -21.92
CA MET A 196 7.90 -14.59 -23.22
C MET A 196 7.93 -15.69 -24.29
N ARG A 197 8.20 -16.94 -23.91
CA ARG A 197 8.23 -18.08 -24.84
C ARG A 197 6.84 -18.45 -25.34
N SER A 198 5.82 -18.36 -24.50
CA SER A 198 4.42 -18.65 -24.87
C SER A 198 3.80 -17.59 -25.80
N ARG A 199 4.17 -16.31 -25.66
CA ARG A 199 3.73 -15.25 -26.62
C ARG A 199 4.38 -15.42 -27.99
N ARG A 200 5.65 -15.83 -28.05
CA ARG A 200 6.32 -16.12 -29.34
C ARG A 200 5.81 -17.40 -29.99
N ALA A 201 5.51 -18.44 -29.21
CA ALA A 201 4.93 -19.67 -29.73
C ALA A 201 3.53 -19.44 -30.32
N ALA A 202 2.66 -18.68 -29.64
CA ALA A 202 1.33 -18.36 -30.14
C ALA A 202 1.33 -17.50 -31.42
N ILE A 203 2.35 -16.65 -31.62
CA ILE A 203 2.54 -15.89 -32.86
C ILE A 203 3.10 -16.78 -33.98
N ALA A 204 3.97 -17.75 -33.65
CA ALA A 204 4.59 -18.65 -34.61
C ALA A 204 3.68 -19.80 -35.08
N SER A 205 2.68 -20.17 -34.29
CA SER A 205 1.76 -21.28 -34.59
C SER A 205 0.41 -20.85 -35.17
N SER A 206 0.22 -19.58 -35.56
CA SER A 206 -0.92 -19.18 -36.40
C SER A 206 -0.84 -19.94 -37.73
N PRO A 207 -1.76 -20.88 -38.03
CA PRO A 207 -1.77 -21.57 -39.31
C PRO A 207 -2.06 -20.56 -40.43
N PRO A 208 -1.46 -20.67 -41.63
CA PRO A 208 -1.77 -19.78 -42.74
C PRO A 208 -3.27 -19.93 -43.06
N GLU A 209 -4.03 -18.91 -42.71
CA GLU A 209 -5.47 -18.83 -42.93
C GLU A 209 -5.74 -18.99 -44.42
N HIS A 210 -6.48 -20.04 -44.75
CA HIS A 210 -6.96 -20.35 -46.08
C HIS A 210 -7.59 -19.09 -46.67
N ARG A 211 -6.96 -18.58 -47.74
CA ARG A 211 -7.40 -17.51 -48.61
C ARG A 211 -8.89 -17.69 -48.96
N ARG A 212 -9.77 -17.10 -48.14
CA ARG A 212 -11.19 -16.96 -48.47
C ARG A 212 -11.24 -16.11 -49.73
N THR A 213 -11.64 -16.73 -50.82
CA THR A 213 -11.90 -16.07 -52.09
C THR A 213 -13.00 -15.05 -51.88
N VAL A 214 -12.61 -13.78 -51.81
CA VAL A 214 -13.56 -12.66 -51.83
C VAL A 214 -14.26 -12.72 -53.18
N LYS A 215 -15.51 -13.18 -53.19
CA LYS A 215 -16.38 -13.15 -54.36
C LYS A 215 -16.76 -11.68 -54.62
N VAL A 216 -16.04 -11.03 -55.53
CA VAL A 216 -16.28 -9.65 -55.94
C VAL A 216 -17.68 -9.53 -56.55
N PRO A 217 -18.57 -8.65 -56.05
CA PRO A 217 -19.86 -8.40 -56.70
C PRO A 217 -19.66 -7.69 -58.04
N ARG A 218 -20.19 -8.28 -59.12
CA ARG A 218 -20.23 -7.68 -60.46
C ARG A 218 -20.99 -6.34 -60.42
N PRO A 219 -20.38 -5.22 -60.84
CA PRO A 219 -21.14 -3.98 -61.03
C PRO A 219 -22.11 -4.14 -62.22
N LYS A 220 -23.38 -3.82 -61.99
CA LYS A 220 -24.41 -3.71 -63.04
C LYS A 220 -24.01 -2.62 -64.03
N GLY A 221 -24.14 -2.93 -65.32
CA GLY A 221 -23.63 -2.13 -66.42
C GLY A 221 -24.19 -0.70 -66.49
N LYS A 222 -23.40 0.17 -67.11
CA LYS A 222 -23.86 1.41 -67.74
C LYS A 222 -23.63 1.32 -69.25
N PRO A 223 -24.47 1.95 -70.08
CA PRO A 223 -24.49 1.76 -71.53
C PRO A 223 -23.28 2.43 -72.19
N SER A 224 -22.80 1.80 -73.26
CA SER A 224 -21.71 2.23 -74.13
C SER A 224 -22.09 3.47 -74.94
N PRO A 225 -21.24 4.51 -74.98
CA PRO A 225 -21.17 5.46 -76.08
C PRO A 225 -19.93 5.16 -76.94
N ASP A 226 -20.07 5.37 -78.25
CA ASP A 226 -19.00 5.45 -79.25
C ASP A 226 -18.36 4.14 -79.73
N SER A 227 -19.20 3.28 -80.28
CA SER A 227 -18.86 2.51 -81.48
C SER A 227 -19.08 3.39 -82.72
N ASP A 228 -18.16 4.31 -83.04
CA ASP A 228 -18.30 5.10 -84.28
C ASP A 228 -17.00 5.65 -84.91
N LEU A 229 -15.81 5.17 -84.51
CA LEU A 229 -14.55 5.62 -85.12
C LEU A 229 -13.80 4.58 -85.99
N ASP A 230 -14.30 3.35 -86.11
CA ASP A 230 -13.71 2.31 -86.98
C ASP A 230 -14.34 2.22 -88.39
N ARG A 231 -15.16 3.21 -88.79
CA ARG A 231 -15.78 3.25 -90.14
C ARG A 231 -15.09 4.17 -91.15
N LEU A 232 -13.94 4.73 -90.82
CA LEU A 232 -13.17 5.56 -91.75
C LEU A 232 -11.69 5.16 -91.68
N VAL A 233 -11.32 4.11 -92.43
CA VAL A 233 -10.05 3.94 -93.16
C VAL A 233 -10.10 2.52 -93.74
N ILE A 234 -10.42 2.44 -95.04
CA ILE A 234 -10.08 1.42 -96.06
C ILE A 234 -11.13 1.59 -97.18
N ARG A 235 -10.85 2.53 -98.09
CA ARG A 235 -11.27 2.51 -99.50
C ARG A 235 -10.25 3.34 -100.29
N THR A 236 -9.20 2.64 -100.71
CA THR A 236 -8.42 2.90 -101.91
C THR A 236 -8.42 1.59 -102.69
#